data_AF-A0A7L0TDA1-F1
#
_entry.id   AF-A0A7L0TDA1-F1
#
_cell.length_a   1.000
_cell.length_b   1.000
_cell.length_c   1.000
_cell.angle_alpha   90.00
_cell.angle_beta   90.00
_cell.angle_gamma   90.00
#
_symmetry.space_group_name_H-M   'P 1'
#
loop_
_entity.id
_entity.type
_entity.pdbx_description
1 polymer ?
#
loop_
_entity_poly.entity_id
_entity_poly.type
_entity_poly.pdbx_seq_one_letter_code
_entity_poly.pdbx_strand_id
1 'polypeptide(L)'
;EGYNAWRDATKPSEILTKLCKDYRINGPFMRPGEIQVGTKVFKGQTVFTEDENEEPVESYEHLSLKVLRAWEEIPGAGYKLVPEHIETRPLYHKDKPGMEQGRVQMWVDMFPTDMPLPGPPVDISPRKPKGYELRVIIWNTEDVILEDENIFTGQKSSDIYVKGWIKGLEEDKQETDVHYNSLTGEGNFNWRFVFPFHYLPAEKQIVVSKRENIFSLEKTERKIPAELVLQVWDFERLSSDDFLGKYAVDL
;
A
#
# COMPACT_ATOMS: atom_id res chain seq x y z
N GLU A 1 -5.99 11.04 11.75
CA GLU A 1 -6.92 10.08 11.10
C GLU A 1 -6.17 9.25 10.08
N GLY A 2 -6.72 8.13 9.62
CA GLY A 2 -6.07 7.27 8.63
C GLY A 2 -6.03 5.79 9.03
N TYR A 3 -5.65 4.92 8.09
CA TYR A 3 -5.67 3.47 8.29
C TYR A 3 -4.72 2.97 9.38
N ASN A 4 -3.66 3.74 9.67
CA ASN A 4 -2.67 3.51 10.72
C ASN A 4 -2.87 4.38 11.98
N ALA A 5 -4.01 5.04 12.12
CA ALA A 5 -4.27 5.87 13.29
C ALA A 5 -4.19 5.05 14.58
N TRP A 6 -3.52 5.61 15.59
CA TRP A 6 -3.51 5.07 16.95
C TRP A 6 -4.92 5.01 17.52
N ARG A 7 -5.26 3.90 18.19
CA ARG A 7 -6.65 3.57 18.58
C ARG A 7 -6.90 3.61 20.08
N ASP A 8 -5.86 3.57 20.90
CA ASP A 8 -6.02 3.68 22.35
C ASP A 8 -6.32 5.14 22.73
N ALA A 9 -7.10 5.33 23.79
CA ALA A 9 -7.40 6.65 24.33
C ALA A 9 -6.14 7.35 24.90
N THR A 10 -5.14 6.56 25.30
CA THR A 10 -3.87 7.00 25.87
C THR A 10 -2.78 6.91 24.81
N LYS A 11 -1.88 7.89 24.73
CA LYS A 11 -0.79 7.86 23.75
C LYS A 11 0.20 6.73 24.04
N PRO A 12 0.89 6.16 23.03
CA PRO A 12 1.94 5.16 23.26
C PRO A 12 2.99 5.60 24.29
N SER A 13 3.42 6.87 24.25
CA SER A 13 4.38 7.45 25.19
C SER A 13 3.88 7.45 26.65
N GLU A 14 2.61 7.77 26.85
CA GLU A 14 1.92 7.78 28.15
C GLU A 14 1.74 6.36 28.69
N ILE A 15 1.34 5.40 27.85
CA ILE A 15 1.22 3.98 28.22
C ILE A 15 2.59 3.44 28.65
N LEU A 16 3.64 3.72 27.87
CA LEU A 16 5.00 3.30 28.20
C LEU A 16 5.47 3.86 29.55
N THR A 17 5.17 5.14 29.81
CA THR A 17 5.50 5.80 31.07
C THR A 17 4.77 5.15 32.25
N LYS A 18 3.47 4.86 32.09
CA LYS A 18 2.66 4.18 33.10
C LYS A 18 3.18 2.77 33.40
N LEU A 19 3.47 1.97 32.38
CA LEU A 19 4.02 0.63 32.58
C LEU A 19 5.38 0.64 33.29
N CYS A 20 6.27 1.56 32.92
CA CYS A 20 7.55 1.68 33.63
C CYS A 20 7.34 1.99 35.12
N LYS A 21 6.40 2.88 35.44
CA LYS A 21 6.04 3.21 36.82
C LYS A 21 5.43 2.01 37.58
N ASP A 22 4.45 1.34 36.98
CA ASP A 22 3.71 0.24 37.61
C ASP A 22 4.63 -0.96 37.91
N TYR A 23 5.56 -1.26 37.01
CA TYR A 23 6.54 -2.34 37.15
C TYR A 23 7.86 -1.91 37.81
N ARG A 24 7.96 -0.64 38.26
CA ARG A 24 9.16 -0.06 38.89
C ARG A 24 10.43 -0.20 38.04
N ILE A 25 10.27 -0.10 36.72
CA ILE A 25 11.36 -0.08 35.76
C ILE A 25 11.82 1.36 35.58
N ASN A 26 13.13 1.59 35.63
CA ASN A 26 13.70 2.94 35.48
C ASN A 26 13.46 3.50 34.06
N GLY A 27 13.08 4.77 33.93
CA GLY A 27 12.68 5.38 32.64
C GLY A 27 11.15 5.49 32.46
N PRO A 28 10.63 5.72 31.23
CA PRO A 28 11.38 5.89 29.98
C PRO A 28 12.11 7.24 29.90
N PHE A 29 13.37 7.24 29.47
CA PHE A 29 14.11 8.46 29.16
C PHE A 29 14.08 8.70 27.65
N MET A 30 13.42 9.78 27.24
CA MET A 30 13.21 10.12 25.83
C MET A 30 14.23 11.17 25.38
N ARG A 31 14.90 10.93 24.25
CA ARG A 31 15.85 11.85 23.61
C ARG A 31 15.70 11.78 22.09
N PRO A 32 16.07 12.82 21.34
CA PRO A 32 16.03 12.76 19.88
C PRO A 32 16.76 11.51 19.35
N GLY A 33 16.02 10.63 18.65
CA GLY A 33 16.54 9.40 18.07
C GLY A 33 16.52 8.15 18.97
N GLU A 34 16.22 8.28 20.27
CA GLU A 34 16.28 7.14 21.20
C GLU A 34 15.32 7.23 22.42
N ILE A 35 14.87 6.05 22.88
CA ILE A 35 14.18 5.88 24.17
C ILE A 35 14.92 4.83 24.99
N GLN A 36 15.32 5.18 26.21
CA GLN A 36 15.94 4.25 27.15
C GLN A 36 14.93 3.78 28.21
N VAL A 37 14.83 2.47 28.40
CA VAL A 37 14.04 1.83 29.47
C VAL A 37 14.90 0.81 30.21
N GLY A 38 15.07 1.01 31.51
CA GLY A 38 16.04 0.29 32.33
C GLY A 38 17.46 0.46 31.77
N THR A 39 18.09 -0.66 31.41
CA THR A 39 19.41 -0.70 30.76
C THR A 39 19.33 -0.84 29.24
N LYS A 40 18.13 -0.94 28.65
CA LYS A 40 17.91 -1.15 27.23
C LYS A 40 17.68 0.19 26.53
N VAL A 41 18.33 0.40 25.37
CA VAL A 41 18.17 1.59 24.54
C VAL A 41 17.54 1.20 23.21
N PHE A 42 16.43 1.86 22.86
CA PHE A 42 15.71 1.66 21.61
C PHE A 42 15.94 2.87 20.71
N LYS A 43 16.49 2.65 19.51
CA LYS A 43 16.71 3.70 18.51
C LYS A 43 15.60 3.73 17.47
N GLY A 44 15.29 4.92 16.98
CA GLY A 44 14.33 5.14 15.90
C GLY A 44 14.13 6.62 15.60
N GLN A 45 13.40 6.91 14.52
CA GLN A 45 13.07 8.28 14.16
C GLN A 45 12.10 8.88 15.19
N THR A 46 12.45 10.06 15.71
CA THR A 46 11.59 10.86 16.61
C THR A 46 11.39 12.28 16.07
N VAL A 47 11.99 12.60 14.92
CA VAL A 47 11.88 13.91 14.27
C VAL A 47 11.33 13.65 12.88
N PHE A 48 10.19 14.26 12.59
CA PHE A 48 9.45 14.08 11.35
C PHE A 48 9.33 15.43 10.65
N THR A 49 9.40 15.42 9.32
CA THR A 49 9.21 16.61 8.49
C THR A 49 8.07 16.27 7.53
N GLU A 50 6.96 17.00 7.60
CA GLU A 50 5.79 16.71 6.75
C GLU A 50 6.01 17.19 5.32
N ASP A 51 6.68 18.33 5.12
CA ASP A 51 7.09 18.89 3.83
C ASP A 51 8.47 19.56 3.91
N GLU A 52 9.19 19.69 2.78
CA GLU A 52 10.54 20.30 2.73
C GLU A 52 10.60 21.75 3.25
N ASN A 53 9.45 22.43 3.31
CA ASN A 53 9.33 23.82 3.76
C ASN A 53 8.82 23.95 5.21
N GLU A 54 8.53 22.84 5.90
CA GLU A 54 8.00 22.86 7.26
C GLU A 54 9.07 22.60 8.32
N GLU A 55 8.86 23.16 9.52
CA GLU A 55 9.76 22.92 10.63
C GLU A 55 9.66 21.45 11.10
N PRO A 56 10.80 20.83 11.45
CA PRO A 56 10.81 19.46 11.94
C PRO A 56 10.03 19.34 13.26
N VAL A 57 9.06 18.44 13.28
CA VAL A 57 8.24 18.14 14.46
C VAL A 57 8.82 16.95 15.21
N GLU A 58 9.07 17.15 16.50
CA GLU A 58 9.50 16.07 17.39
C GLU A 58 8.30 15.28 17.94
N SER A 59 8.31 13.97 17.74
CA SER A 59 7.28 13.04 18.21
C SER A 59 7.89 11.72 18.63
N TYR A 60 7.55 11.28 19.84
CA TYR A 60 8.06 10.04 20.42
C TYR A 60 7.10 8.84 20.24
N GLU A 61 5.90 9.07 19.72
CA GLU A 61 4.82 8.07 19.74
C GLU A 61 5.17 6.80 18.95
N HIS A 62 5.79 6.95 17.78
CA HIS A 62 6.23 5.83 16.96
C HIS A 62 7.29 4.97 17.67
N LEU A 63 8.27 5.63 18.30
CA LEU A 63 9.33 4.93 19.02
C LEU A 63 8.82 4.33 20.33
N SER A 64 7.91 5.00 21.04
CA SER A 64 7.24 4.44 22.22
C SER A 64 6.43 3.20 21.88
N LEU A 65 5.68 3.21 20.76
CA LEU A 65 4.96 2.02 20.30
C LEU A 65 5.90 0.87 19.95
N LYS A 66 7.05 1.17 19.32
CA LYS A 66 8.09 0.16 19.06
C LYS A 66 8.62 -0.44 20.36
N VAL A 67 8.84 0.36 21.39
CA VAL A 67 9.29 -0.11 22.72
C VAL A 67 8.23 -1.00 23.37
N LEU A 68 6.95 -0.59 23.35
CA LEU A 68 5.83 -1.39 23.88
C LEU A 68 5.73 -2.76 23.19
N ARG A 69 5.95 -2.82 21.88
CA ARG A 69 5.95 -4.08 21.11
C ARG A 69 7.14 -4.99 21.43
N ALA A 70 8.19 -4.44 22.03
CA ALA A 70 9.40 -5.14 22.44
C ALA A 70 9.53 -5.18 23.98
N TRP A 71 8.41 -5.11 24.70
CA TRP A 71 8.36 -5.05 26.16
C TRP A 71 9.08 -6.23 26.81
N GLU A 72 9.01 -7.42 26.21
CA GLU A 72 9.69 -8.63 26.66
C GLU A 72 11.22 -8.50 26.68
N GLU A 73 11.78 -7.59 25.89
CA GLU A 73 13.23 -7.37 25.83
C GLU A 73 13.74 -6.48 26.98
N ILE A 74 12.85 -5.85 27.74
CA ILE A 74 13.18 -4.94 28.82
C ILE A 74 13.46 -5.74 30.10
N PRO A 75 14.65 -5.60 30.70
CA PRO A 75 14.97 -6.28 31.96
C PRO A 75 13.97 -5.93 33.06
N GLY A 76 13.35 -6.93 33.66
CA GLY A 76 12.33 -6.77 34.71
C GLY A 76 10.88 -6.85 34.23
N ALA A 77 10.61 -6.77 32.93
CA ALA A 77 9.28 -6.99 32.38
C ALA A 77 8.94 -8.50 32.34
N GLY A 78 9.71 -9.30 31.61
CA GLY A 78 9.63 -10.77 31.64
C GLY A 78 8.45 -11.41 30.88
N TYR A 79 7.66 -10.64 30.14
CA TYR A 79 6.56 -11.15 29.32
C TYR A 79 6.27 -10.23 28.13
N LYS A 80 5.59 -10.77 27.12
CA LYS A 80 5.17 -10.04 25.93
C LYS A 80 3.83 -9.35 26.17
N LEU A 81 3.72 -8.07 25.83
CA LEU A 81 2.42 -7.41 25.77
C LEU A 81 1.64 -7.99 24.58
N VAL A 82 0.38 -8.37 24.81
CA VAL A 82 -0.48 -8.92 23.76
C VAL A 82 -0.80 -7.80 22.78
N PRO A 83 -0.39 -7.88 21.50
CA PRO A 83 -0.62 -6.81 20.54
C PRO A 83 -2.08 -6.76 20.06
N GLU A 84 -2.76 -7.91 20.01
CA GLU A 84 -4.15 -8.06 19.58
C GLU A 84 -4.85 -9.15 20.40
N HIS A 85 -6.00 -8.83 20.97
CA HIS A 85 -6.78 -9.75 21.79
C HIS A 85 -7.75 -10.56 20.92
N ILE A 86 -7.21 -11.47 20.10
CA ILE A 86 -8.04 -12.43 19.37
C ILE A 86 -8.42 -13.56 20.33
N GLU A 87 -9.68 -13.62 20.71
CA GLU A 87 -10.26 -14.70 21.50
C GLU A 87 -11.02 -15.67 20.61
N THR A 88 -10.83 -16.97 20.81
CA THR A 88 -11.61 -18.01 20.14
C THR A 88 -12.45 -18.76 21.16
N ARG A 89 -13.78 -18.70 21.03
CA ARG A 89 -14.71 -19.41 21.92
C ARG A 89 -15.39 -20.57 21.19
N PRO A 90 -15.36 -21.80 21.75
CA PRO A 90 -16.12 -22.92 21.21
C PRO A 90 -17.62 -22.70 21.38
N LEU A 91 -18.39 -23.14 20.39
CA LEU A 91 -19.85 -23.15 20.41
C LEU A 91 -20.36 -24.55 20.76
N TYR A 92 -21.30 -24.59 21.71
CA TYR A 92 -21.95 -25.82 22.15
C TYR A 92 -23.47 -25.69 22.05
N HIS A 93 -24.10 -26.74 21.56
CA HIS A 93 -25.54 -26.90 21.51
C HIS A 93 -26.02 -27.47 22.84
N LYS A 94 -27.11 -26.91 23.37
CA LYS A 94 -27.67 -27.29 24.68
C LYS A 94 -28.01 -28.78 24.76
N ASP A 95 -28.49 -29.36 23.66
CA ASP A 95 -28.87 -30.77 23.59
C ASP A 95 -27.70 -31.75 23.40
N LYS A 96 -26.49 -31.24 23.13
CA LYS A 96 -25.26 -32.06 22.99
C LYS A 96 -24.11 -31.44 23.80
N PRO A 97 -24.27 -31.33 25.13
CA PRO A 97 -23.22 -30.78 25.98
C PRO A 97 -21.96 -31.65 25.85
N GLY A 98 -20.81 -31.01 25.60
CA GLY A 98 -19.52 -31.70 25.45
C GLY A 98 -19.06 -31.94 24.01
N MET A 99 -19.89 -31.70 22.99
CA MET A 99 -19.48 -31.75 21.58
C MET A 99 -19.40 -30.34 21.00
N GLU A 100 -18.19 -29.90 20.65
CA GLU A 100 -17.96 -28.61 19.98
C GLU A 100 -18.57 -28.64 18.56
N GLN A 101 -19.33 -27.60 18.18
CA GLN A 101 -20.02 -27.51 16.88
C GLN A 101 -19.59 -26.32 16.03
N GLY A 102 -18.52 -25.67 16.44
CA GLY A 102 -17.96 -24.51 15.76
C GLY A 102 -17.20 -23.64 16.74
N ARG A 103 -16.57 -22.59 16.22
CA ARG A 103 -15.85 -21.60 17.01
C ARG A 103 -16.27 -20.20 16.56
N VAL A 104 -16.33 -19.28 17.51
CA VAL A 104 -16.38 -17.85 17.22
C VAL A 104 -15.00 -17.28 17.49
N GLN A 105 -14.42 -16.62 16.49
CA GLN A 105 -13.23 -15.80 16.67
C GLN A 105 -13.67 -14.35 16.83
N MET A 106 -13.16 -13.69 17.86
CA MET A 106 -13.54 -12.34 18.23
C MET A 106 -12.29 -11.54 18.52
N TRP A 107 -12.29 -10.26 18.17
CA TRP A 107 -11.35 -9.31 18.71
C TRP A 107 -12.01 -8.64 19.93
N VAL A 108 -11.39 -8.78 21.10
CA VAL A 108 -11.95 -8.35 22.39
C VAL A 108 -11.05 -7.32 23.05
N ASP A 109 -11.48 -6.06 23.09
CA ASP A 109 -10.77 -5.04 23.87
C ASP A 109 -11.36 -4.94 25.29
N MET A 110 -10.49 -4.99 26.30
CA MET A 110 -10.87 -4.90 27.71
C MET A 110 -10.39 -3.59 28.32
N PHE A 111 -11.32 -2.77 28.79
CA PHE A 111 -11.01 -1.46 29.37
C PHE A 111 -11.30 -1.44 30.88
N PRO A 112 -10.36 -0.96 31.72
CA PRO A 112 -10.62 -0.71 33.14
C PRO A 112 -11.71 0.33 33.34
N THR A 113 -12.60 0.10 34.31
CA THR A 113 -13.76 0.96 34.59
C THR A 113 -13.39 2.29 35.24
N ASP A 114 -12.16 2.44 35.72
CA ASP A 114 -11.61 3.63 36.37
C ASP A 114 -10.83 4.56 35.41
N MET A 115 -10.77 4.20 34.12
CA MET A 115 -10.15 5.02 33.08
C MET A 115 -11.19 5.71 32.20
N PRO A 116 -10.81 6.75 31.44
CA PRO A 116 -11.69 7.37 30.47
C PRO A 116 -12.31 6.33 29.53
N LEU A 117 -13.54 6.60 29.07
CA LEU A 117 -14.21 5.70 28.15
C LEU A 117 -13.35 5.47 26.90
N PRO A 118 -13.35 4.23 26.35
CA PRO A 118 -12.66 3.97 25.11
C PRO A 118 -13.20 4.88 24.00
N GLY A 119 -12.38 5.05 22.95
CA GLY A 119 -12.80 5.75 21.75
C GLY A 119 -14.04 5.12 21.09
N PRO A 120 -14.58 5.76 20.05
CA PRO A 120 -15.70 5.21 19.31
C PRO A 120 -15.39 3.79 18.79
N PRO A 121 -16.41 2.91 18.67
CA PRO A 121 -16.22 1.57 18.13
C PRO A 121 -15.52 1.59 16.77
N VAL A 122 -14.62 0.64 16.54
CA VAL A 122 -13.95 0.49 15.24
C VAL A 122 -14.98 0.08 14.19
N ASP A 123 -15.09 0.88 13.13
CA ASP A 123 -15.89 0.50 11.96
C ASP A 123 -15.19 -0.64 11.21
N ILE A 124 -15.73 -1.84 11.36
CA ILE A 124 -15.26 -3.06 10.68
C ILE A 124 -16.03 -3.35 9.39
N SER A 125 -16.84 -2.41 8.91
CA SER A 125 -17.53 -2.54 7.63
C SER A 125 -16.52 -2.82 6.52
N PRO A 126 -16.86 -3.69 5.53
CA PRO A 126 -15.99 -3.92 4.39
C PRO A 126 -15.58 -2.60 3.74
N ARG A 127 -14.27 -2.43 3.57
CA ARG A 127 -13.73 -1.21 2.97
C ARG A 127 -14.27 -1.07 1.55
N LYS A 128 -14.79 0.11 1.24
CA LYS A 128 -15.27 0.44 -0.10
C LYS A 128 -14.12 1.03 -0.91
N PRO A 129 -13.98 0.65 -2.20
CA PRO A 129 -13.00 1.29 -3.06
C PRO A 129 -13.34 2.76 -3.24
N LYS A 130 -12.30 3.58 -3.39
CA LYS A 130 -12.41 5.01 -3.72
C LYS A 130 -11.98 5.23 -5.16
N GLY A 131 -12.58 6.22 -5.83
CA GLY A 131 -12.17 6.63 -7.16
C GLY A 131 -10.83 7.38 -7.10
N TYR A 132 -9.88 6.96 -7.94
CA TYR A 132 -8.58 7.57 -8.16
C TYR A 132 -8.37 7.80 -9.67
N GLU A 133 -7.42 8.67 -10.00
CA GLU A 133 -7.00 8.94 -11.37
C GLU A 133 -5.48 8.89 -11.45
N LEU A 134 -4.95 8.02 -12.31
CA LEU A 134 -3.53 7.95 -12.62
C LEU A 134 -3.28 8.77 -13.89
N ARG A 135 -2.41 9.77 -13.80
CA ARG A 135 -1.94 10.54 -14.95
C ARG A 135 -0.50 10.18 -15.25
N VAL A 136 -0.24 9.74 -16.47
CA VAL A 136 1.11 9.38 -16.94
C VAL A 136 1.44 10.27 -18.13
N ILE A 137 2.59 10.94 -18.08
CA ILE A 137 3.07 11.76 -19.19
C ILE A 137 4.22 11.03 -19.87
N ILE A 138 4.03 10.68 -21.14
CA ILE A 138 5.07 10.13 -22.02
C ILE A 138 5.75 11.33 -22.69
N TRP A 139 6.90 11.73 -22.15
CA TRP A 139 7.68 12.82 -22.72
C TRP A 139 8.37 12.40 -24.00
N ASN A 140 9.28 11.44 -23.89
CA ASN A 140 10.09 10.92 -24.98
C ASN A 140 10.57 9.48 -24.70
N THR A 141 11.08 8.84 -25.75
CA THR A 141 11.90 7.62 -25.70
C THR A 141 13.32 7.93 -26.16
N GLU A 142 14.27 7.08 -25.79
CA GLU A 142 15.68 7.14 -26.20
C GLU A 142 16.21 5.70 -26.34
N ASP A 143 17.21 5.49 -27.19
CA ASP A 143 17.86 4.19 -27.42
C ASP A 143 16.90 3.05 -27.79
N VAL A 144 15.80 3.36 -28.48
CA VAL A 144 14.87 2.35 -29.01
C VAL A 144 15.52 1.58 -30.16
N ILE A 145 15.27 0.27 -30.20
CA ILE A 145 15.77 -0.63 -31.25
C ILE A 145 15.18 -0.18 -32.60
N LEU A 146 16.05 -0.09 -33.62
CA LEU A 146 15.68 0.25 -34.99
C LEU A 146 15.45 -1.04 -35.80
N GLU A 147 14.19 -1.35 -36.09
CA GLU A 147 13.80 -2.59 -36.79
C GLU A 147 13.78 -2.41 -38.32
N ASP A 148 13.35 -1.25 -38.83
CA ASP A 148 13.28 -1.01 -40.27
C ASP A 148 14.67 -0.80 -40.89
N GLU A 149 14.84 -1.30 -42.11
CA GLU A 149 15.99 -0.98 -42.96
C GLU A 149 15.54 -0.53 -44.35
N ASN A 150 15.94 0.68 -44.73
CA ASN A 150 15.60 1.24 -46.03
C ASN A 150 16.36 0.50 -47.16
N ILE A 151 15.62 -0.17 -48.05
CA ILE A 151 16.15 -1.02 -49.13
C ILE A 151 17.14 -0.30 -50.07
N PHE A 152 17.01 1.02 -50.23
CA PHE A 152 17.87 1.80 -51.14
C PHE A 152 19.10 2.41 -50.46
N THR A 153 19.02 2.72 -49.17
CA THR A 153 20.08 3.45 -48.45
C THR A 153 20.78 2.61 -47.37
N GLY A 154 20.20 1.48 -46.96
CA GLY A 154 20.63 0.67 -45.81
C GLY A 154 20.48 1.38 -44.47
N GLN A 155 19.82 2.54 -44.43
CA GLN A 155 19.63 3.30 -43.20
C GLN A 155 18.55 2.62 -42.35
N LYS A 156 18.87 2.42 -41.07
CA LYS A 156 17.93 1.88 -40.10
C LYS A 156 17.05 2.95 -39.49
N SER A 157 15.79 2.61 -39.23
CA SER A 157 14.82 3.49 -38.59
C SER A 157 13.77 2.69 -37.80
N SER A 158 12.92 3.39 -37.05
CA SER A 158 11.65 2.84 -36.53
C SER A 158 10.58 3.94 -36.43
N ASP A 159 9.33 3.55 -36.60
CA ASP A 159 8.11 4.34 -36.43
C ASP A 159 7.53 4.09 -35.02
N ILE A 160 8.02 4.81 -34.00
CA ILE A 160 7.84 4.47 -32.59
C ILE A 160 6.50 4.97 -32.04
N TYR A 161 5.79 4.14 -31.27
CA TYR A 161 4.67 4.59 -30.42
C TYR A 161 4.59 3.80 -29.10
N VAL A 162 3.88 4.36 -28.12
CA VAL A 162 3.78 3.79 -26.77
C VAL A 162 2.33 3.45 -26.43
N LYS A 163 2.12 2.24 -25.89
CA LYS A 163 0.84 1.79 -25.31
C LYS A 163 0.94 1.77 -23.79
N GLY A 164 -0.14 2.16 -23.10
CA GLY A 164 -0.21 2.13 -21.64
C GLY A 164 -1.56 1.68 -21.13
N TRP A 165 -1.57 0.88 -20.07
CA TRP A 165 -2.80 0.48 -19.37
C TRP A 165 -2.53 0.04 -17.93
N ILE A 166 -3.57 0.04 -17.11
CA ILE A 166 -3.55 -0.56 -15.78
C ILE A 166 -3.93 -2.05 -15.92
N LYS A 167 -3.15 -2.94 -15.33
CA LYS A 167 -3.41 -4.39 -15.31
C LYS A 167 -4.82 -4.68 -14.80
N GLY A 168 -5.55 -5.56 -15.48
CA GLY A 168 -6.96 -5.89 -15.26
C GLY A 168 -7.98 -4.90 -15.85
N LEU A 169 -7.52 -3.75 -16.33
CA LEU A 169 -8.27 -2.75 -17.10
C LEU A 169 -7.70 -2.64 -18.52
N GLU A 170 -7.40 -3.77 -19.15
CA GLU A 170 -6.83 -3.83 -20.51
C GLU A 170 -7.73 -3.19 -21.58
N GLU A 171 -9.04 -3.13 -21.34
CA GLU A 171 -10.02 -2.49 -22.22
C GLU A 171 -9.85 -0.95 -22.26
N ASP A 172 -9.27 -0.37 -21.21
CA ASP A 172 -9.01 1.07 -21.08
C ASP A 172 -7.60 1.46 -21.57
N LYS A 173 -6.95 0.57 -22.35
CA LYS A 173 -5.62 0.81 -22.92
C LYS A 173 -5.62 2.06 -23.78
N GLN A 174 -4.61 2.89 -23.58
CA GLN A 174 -4.37 4.11 -24.36
C GLN A 174 -3.05 3.97 -25.12
N GLU A 175 -2.91 4.75 -26.19
CA GLU A 175 -1.70 4.81 -27.01
C GLU A 175 -1.38 6.25 -27.40
N THR A 176 -0.11 6.52 -27.66
CA THR A 176 0.36 7.79 -28.20
C THR A 176 0.10 7.87 -29.71
N ASP A 177 0.37 9.02 -30.29
CA ASP A 177 0.66 9.11 -31.72
C ASP A 177 1.96 8.38 -32.09
N VAL A 178 2.19 8.21 -33.39
CA VAL A 178 3.38 7.55 -33.95
C VAL A 178 4.44 8.59 -34.28
N HIS A 179 5.65 8.39 -33.77
CA HIS A 179 6.83 9.15 -34.13
C HIS A 179 7.53 8.47 -35.32
N TYR A 180 7.30 8.99 -36.52
CA TYR A 180 7.79 8.38 -37.75
C TYR A 180 9.30 8.59 -37.98
N ASN A 181 9.95 7.55 -38.50
CA ASN A 181 11.31 7.56 -39.05
C ASN A 181 12.36 8.03 -38.04
N SER A 182 12.34 7.48 -36.83
CA SER A 182 13.38 7.69 -35.83
C SER A 182 14.68 7.01 -36.28
N LEU A 183 15.75 7.79 -36.44
CA LEU A 183 17.06 7.30 -36.89
C LEU A 183 18.02 6.97 -35.74
N THR A 184 17.69 7.42 -34.54
CA THR A 184 18.52 7.30 -33.33
C THR A 184 17.85 6.50 -32.22
N GLY A 185 16.58 6.10 -32.41
CA GLY A 185 15.76 5.49 -31.37
C GLY A 185 15.09 6.52 -30.45
N GLU A 186 15.23 7.81 -30.74
CA GLU A 186 14.52 8.88 -30.05
C GLU A 186 13.09 9.06 -30.60
N GLY A 187 12.12 9.21 -29.72
CA GLY A 187 10.73 9.52 -30.07
C GLY A 187 10.19 10.58 -29.13
N ASN A 188 9.53 11.62 -29.63
CA ASN A 188 9.03 12.74 -28.82
C ASN A 188 7.50 12.81 -28.92
N PHE A 189 6.81 12.75 -27.79
CA PHE A 189 5.35 12.62 -27.74
C PHE A 189 4.68 13.74 -26.94
N ASN A 190 5.22 14.10 -25.76
CA ASN A 190 4.53 14.97 -24.80
C ASN A 190 3.05 14.58 -24.61
N TRP A 191 2.81 13.28 -24.49
CA TRP A 191 1.48 12.69 -24.46
C TRP A 191 1.04 12.39 -23.04
N ARG A 192 -0.26 12.52 -22.74
CA ARG A 192 -0.79 12.28 -21.39
C ARG A 192 -1.86 11.20 -21.40
N PHE A 193 -1.55 10.07 -20.78
CA PHE A 193 -2.54 9.06 -20.42
C PHE A 193 -3.26 9.44 -19.13
N VAL A 194 -4.56 9.18 -19.08
CA VAL A 194 -5.40 9.42 -17.91
C VAL A 194 -6.26 8.20 -17.65
N PHE A 195 -6.00 7.49 -16.56
CA PHE A 195 -6.71 6.27 -16.19
C PHE A 195 -7.53 6.49 -14.91
N PRO A 196 -8.88 6.56 -14.99
CA PRO A 196 -9.73 6.50 -13.81
C PRO A 196 -9.84 5.06 -13.31
N PHE A 197 -9.67 4.82 -12.01
CA PHE A 197 -9.79 3.48 -11.43
C PHE A 197 -10.29 3.52 -9.98
N HIS A 198 -10.72 2.37 -9.48
CA HIS A 198 -11.19 2.19 -8.10
C HIS A 198 -10.10 1.50 -7.28
N TYR A 199 -9.69 2.09 -6.16
CA TYR A 199 -8.55 1.63 -5.36
C TYR A 199 -8.90 1.47 -3.88
N LEU A 200 -8.28 0.46 -3.26
CA LEU A 200 -8.31 0.19 -1.83
C LEU A 200 -6.92 0.47 -1.23
N PRO A 201 -6.68 1.69 -0.68
CA PRO A 201 -5.36 2.08 -0.20
C PRO A 201 -4.75 1.16 0.86
N ALA A 202 -5.58 0.62 1.75
CA ALA A 202 -5.11 -0.23 2.83
C ALA A 202 -4.75 -1.67 2.36
N GLU A 203 -5.24 -2.10 1.20
CA GLU A 203 -4.91 -3.40 0.60
C GLU A 203 -3.92 -3.26 -0.57
N LYS A 204 -3.64 -2.04 -1.01
CA LYS A 204 -2.87 -1.71 -2.22
C LYS A 204 -3.39 -2.42 -3.47
N GLN A 205 -4.70 -2.47 -3.62
CA GLN A 205 -5.36 -3.21 -4.69
C GLN A 205 -6.37 -2.34 -5.45
N ILE A 206 -6.44 -2.55 -6.75
CA ILE A 206 -7.47 -2.01 -7.64
C ILE A 206 -8.67 -2.95 -7.60
N VAL A 207 -9.86 -2.37 -7.57
CA VAL A 207 -11.13 -3.11 -7.63
C VAL A 207 -11.69 -2.97 -9.04
N VAL A 208 -11.77 -4.09 -9.74
CA VAL A 208 -12.33 -4.16 -11.09
C VAL A 208 -13.68 -4.86 -11.02
N SER A 209 -14.72 -4.18 -11.53
CA SER A 209 -16.08 -4.72 -11.57
C SER A 209 -16.42 -5.08 -13.02
N LYS A 210 -16.33 -6.38 -13.36
CA LYS A 210 -16.65 -6.89 -14.71
C LYS A 210 -17.88 -7.78 -14.66
N ARG A 211 -18.74 -7.65 -15.68
CA ARG A 211 -19.78 -8.64 -15.99
C ARG A 211 -19.11 -9.81 -16.72
N GLU A 212 -19.36 -11.05 -16.30
CA GLU A 212 -18.73 -12.22 -16.94
C GLU A 212 -19.20 -12.43 -18.38
N ASN A 213 -20.40 -11.95 -18.71
CA ASN A 213 -20.97 -11.93 -20.05
C ASN A 213 -22.14 -10.92 -20.12
N ILE A 214 -22.54 -10.53 -21.33
CA ILE A 214 -23.54 -9.47 -21.58
C ILE A 214 -24.91 -9.78 -20.92
N PHE A 215 -25.17 -11.07 -20.64
CA PHE A 215 -26.39 -11.56 -20.00
C PHE A 215 -26.26 -11.75 -18.46
N SER A 216 -25.07 -11.60 -17.88
CA SER A 216 -24.90 -11.68 -16.42
C SER A 216 -25.52 -10.45 -15.75
N LEU A 217 -26.45 -10.72 -14.84
CA LEU A 217 -27.09 -9.68 -14.01
C LEU A 217 -26.12 -9.17 -12.94
N GLU A 218 -25.26 -10.05 -12.43
CA GLU A 218 -24.31 -9.75 -11.36
C GLU A 218 -22.94 -9.36 -11.93
N LYS A 219 -22.32 -8.33 -11.32
CA LYS A 219 -20.95 -7.93 -11.61
C LYS A 219 -20.02 -8.63 -10.62
N THR A 220 -19.03 -9.34 -11.13
CA THR A 220 -17.98 -9.93 -10.29
C THR A 220 -16.96 -8.85 -9.99
N GLU A 221 -16.77 -8.54 -8.71
CA GLU A 221 -15.68 -7.69 -8.26
C GLU A 221 -14.42 -8.54 -8.05
N ARG A 222 -13.32 -8.11 -8.66
CA ARG A 222 -12.00 -8.73 -8.49
C ARG A 222 -11.04 -7.68 -7.97
N LYS A 223 -10.25 -8.07 -6.97
CA LYS A 223 -9.15 -7.26 -6.46
C LYS A 223 -7.85 -7.72 -7.12
N ILE A 224 -7.08 -6.76 -7.62
CA ILE A 224 -5.83 -7.02 -8.33
C ILE A 224 -4.76 -6.04 -7.88
N PRO A 225 -3.47 -6.41 -7.96
CA PRO A 225 -2.37 -5.48 -7.72
C PRO A 225 -2.47 -4.26 -8.64
N ALA A 226 -2.13 -3.09 -8.12
CA ALA A 226 -2.13 -1.85 -8.88
C ALA A 226 -0.86 -1.76 -9.72
N GLU A 227 -0.90 -2.26 -10.96
CA GLU A 227 0.28 -2.30 -11.84
C GLU A 227 -0.01 -1.52 -13.13
N LEU A 228 0.79 -0.50 -13.43
CA LEU A 228 0.81 0.17 -14.73
C LEU A 228 1.72 -0.60 -15.66
N VAL A 229 1.24 -0.92 -16.85
CA VAL A 229 2.02 -1.53 -17.94
C VAL A 229 2.20 -0.51 -19.06
N LEU A 230 3.44 -0.33 -19.49
CA LEU A 230 3.81 0.45 -20.66
C LEU A 230 4.51 -0.47 -21.67
N GLN A 231 4.24 -0.27 -22.95
CA GLN A 231 4.90 -0.97 -24.04
C GLN A 231 5.31 -0.02 -25.15
N VAL A 232 6.46 -0.27 -25.76
CA VAL A 232 6.96 0.44 -26.93
C VAL A 232 6.85 -0.49 -28.13
N TRP A 233 6.36 0.07 -29.24
CA TRP A 233 6.06 -0.65 -30.47
C TRP A 233 6.61 0.10 -31.67
N ASP A 234 6.96 -0.66 -32.71
CA ASP A 234 7.24 -0.15 -34.05
C ASP A 234 5.99 -0.28 -34.91
N PHE A 235 5.57 0.80 -35.56
CA PHE A 235 4.38 0.82 -36.38
C PHE A 235 4.69 0.39 -37.81
N GLU A 236 3.95 -0.62 -38.29
CA GLU A 236 4.16 -1.17 -39.62
C GLU A 236 2.99 -0.87 -40.56
N ARG A 237 3.29 -0.34 -41.75
CA ARG A 237 2.22 0.07 -42.70
C ARG A 237 1.58 -1.10 -43.43
N LEU A 238 2.34 -2.17 -43.66
CA LEU A 238 1.96 -3.29 -44.53
C LEU A 238 1.91 -4.64 -43.78
N SER A 239 2.43 -4.68 -42.56
CA SER A 239 2.52 -5.86 -41.69
C SER A 239 1.99 -5.56 -40.28
N SER A 240 2.08 -6.53 -39.37
CA SER A 240 1.80 -6.31 -37.96
C SER A 240 2.94 -5.55 -37.30
N ASP A 241 2.58 -4.58 -36.46
CA ASP A 241 3.50 -3.84 -35.61
C ASP A 241 4.44 -4.74 -34.79
N ASP A 242 5.70 -4.34 -34.69
CA ASP A 242 6.72 -5.07 -33.94
C ASP A 242 6.81 -4.59 -32.49
N PHE A 243 6.96 -5.55 -31.56
CA PHE A 243 7.08 -5.25 -30.15
C PHE A 243 8.54 -4.96 -29.80
N LEU A 244 8.81 -3.75 -29.30
CA LEU A 244 10.17 -3.29 -28.99
C LEU A 244 10.53 -3.41 -27.50
N GLY A 245 9.55 -3.26 -26.61
CA GLY A 245 9.82 -3.32 -25.18
C GLY A 245 8.61 -3.18 -24.27
N LYS A 246 8.77 -3.62 -23.02
CA LYS A 246 7.74 -3.53 -21.97
C LYS A 246 8.36 -3.07 -20.66
N TYR A 247 7.64 -2.20 -19.96
CA TYR A 247 7.92 -1.79 -18.60
C TYR A 247 6.66 -1.92 -17.74
N ALA A 248 6.83 -2.29 -16.47
CA ALA A 248 5.73 -2.42 -15.52
C ALA A 248 6.10 -1.79 -14.18
N VAL A 249 5.18 -1.01 -13.60
CA VAL A 249 5.37 -0.26 -12.35
C VAL A 249 4.27 -0.63 -11.37
N ASP A 250 4.67 -0.96 -10.14
CA ASP A 250 3.76 -1.11 -8.99
C ASP A 250 3.40 0.28 -8.44
N LEU A 251 2.11 0.56 -8.29
CA LEU A 251 1.54 1.87 -7.95
C LEU A 251 1.27 2.05 -6.44
#